data_AF-A0A6I9N0W8-F1
#
_entry.id   AF-A0A6I9N0W8-F1
#
_cell.length_a   1.000
_cell.length_b   1.000
_cell.length_c   1.000
_cell.angle_alpha   90.00
_cell.angle_beta   90.00
_cell.angle_gamma   90.00
#
_symmetry.space_group_name_H-M   'P 1'
#
loop_
_entity.id
_entity.type
_entity.pdbx_description
1 polymer ?
#
loop_
_entity_poly.entity_id
_entity_poly.type
_entity_poly.pdbx_seq_one_letter_code
_entity_poly.pdbx_strand_id
1 'polypeptide(L)'
;SVSLSLCLSLSLSLSLSLSLCLPAVERAASLPELTPAQRNKLRHLSIISLASNLKCLPYSLLLQQLELKNVRELEDLLIDAVYCDIIQGKLDQRNQQVEVDCSVGRDLGPNELPNIVNTLQEWSVSALCARVSYQSPA
;
A
#
# COMPACT_ATOMS: atom_id res chain seq x y z
N SER A 1 -48.78 -10.92 -8.14
CA SER A 1 -47.90 -11.72 -7.28
C SER A 1 -46.46 -11.82 -7.82
N VAL A 2 -45.85 -10.74 -8.34
CA VAL A 2 -44.48 -10.78 -8.91
C VAL A 2 -43.55 -9.68 -8.33
N SER A 3 -44.07 -8.66 -7.62
CA SER A 3 -43.23 -7.60 -7.06
C SER A 3 -42.45 -7.97 -5.79
N LEU A 4 -42.83 -9.02 -5.04
CA LEU A 4 -42.07 -9.43 -3.84
C LEU A 4 -40.87 -10.36 -4.13
N SER A 5 -40.84 -11.03 -5.29
CA SER A 5 -39.76 -11.98 -5.62
C SER A 5 -38.47 -11.29 -6.08
N LEU A 6 -38.54 -10.06 -6.62
CA LEU A 6 -37.37 -9.31 -7.08
C LEU A 6 -36.62 -8.59 -5.95
N CYS A 7 -37.28 -8.28 -4.83
CA CYS A 7 -36.61 -7.65 -3.69
C CYS A 7 -35.69 -8.62 -2.93
N LEU A 8 -36.06 -9.91 -2.83
CA LEU A 8 -35.21 -10.90 -2.15
C LEU A 8 -33.92 -11.21 -2.93
N SER A 9 -33.93 -11.12 -4.27
CA SER A 9 -32.73 -11.37 -5.08
C SER A 9 -31.72 -10.22 -5.04
N LEU A 10 -32.16 -8.96 -4.88
CA LEU A 10 -31.25 -7.82 -4.76
C LEU A 10 -30.57 -7.71 -3.38
N SER A 11 -31.23 -8.13 -2.31
CA SER A 11 -30.62 -8.17 -0.96
C SER A 11 -29.51 -9.21 -0.83
N LEU A 12 -29.59 -10.34 -1.55
CA LEU A 12 -28.57 -11.39 -1.50
C LEU A 12 -27.28 -10.97 -2.23
N SER A 13 -27.37 -10.17 -3.29
CA SER A 13 -26.20 -9.67 -4.03
C SER A 13 -25.39 -8.62 -3.26
N LEU A 14 -26.04 -7.81 -2.40
CA LEU A 14 -25.34 -6.84 -1.54
C LEU A 14 -24.60 -7.54 -0.38
N SER A 15 -25.10 -8.69 0.08
CA SER A 15 -24.49 -9.47 1.16
C SER A 15 -23.20 -10.18 0.74
N LEU A 16 -23.05 -10.51 -0.56
CA LEU A 16 -21.83 -11.17 -1.08
C LEU A 16 -20.66 -10.20 -1.30
N SER A 17 -20.92 -8.91 -1.46
CA SER A 17 -19.87 -7.89 -1.62
C SER A 17 -19.19 -7.52 -0.30
N LEU A 18 -19.86 -7.78 0.84
CA LEU A 18 -19.31 -7.55 2.19
C LEU A 18 -18.40 -8.69 2.68
N SER A 19 -18.39 -9.85 2.01
CA SER A 19 -17.57 -11.01 2.40
C SER A 19 -16.08 -10.86 2.09
N LEU A 20 -15.64 -9.78 1.42
CA LEU A 20 -14.22 -9.52 1.14
C LEU A 20 -13.52 -8.64 2.20
N CYS A 21 -14.18 -8.34 3.34
CA CYS A 21 -13.56 -7.60 4.46
C CYS A 21 -13.19 -8.49 5.66
N LEU A 22 -13.55 -9.78 5.61
CA LEU A 22 -13.37 -10.73 6.73
C LEU A 22 -11.94 -11.20 7.02
N PRO A 23 -10.93 -11.20 6.11
CA PRO A 23 -9.64 -11.80 6.46
C PRO A 23 -8.81 -10.94 7.45
N ALA A 24 -9.20 -9.69 7.72
CA ALA A 24 -8.52 -8.84 8.70
C ALA A 24 -9.04 -9.06 10.14
N VAL A 25 -10.30 -9.46 10.31
CA VAL A 25 -10.96 -9.53 11.63
C VAL A 25 -10.58 -10.81 12.39
N GLU A 26 -10.35 -11.94 11.72
CA GLU A 26 -10.06 -13.22 12.38
C GLU A 26 -8.68 -13.26 13.09
N ARG A 27 -7.73 -12.39 12.72
CA ARG A 27 -6.42 -12.29 13.40
C ARG A 27 -6.40 -11.34 14.60
N ALA A 28 -7.43 -10.51 14.78
CA ALA A 28 -7.46 -9.53 15.85
C ALA A 28 -7.66 -10.18 17.24
N ALA A 29 -8.24 -11.38 17.30
CA ALA A 29 -8.51 -12.09 18.55
C ALA A 29 -7.27 -12.69 19.24
N SER A 30 -6.12 -12.80 18.54
CA SER A 30 -4.89 -13.41 19.04
C SER A 30 -3.73 -12.41 19.24
N LEU A 31 -3.98 -11.11 19.08
CA LEU A 31 -2.95 -10.08 19.20
C LEU A 31 -3.12 -9.32 20.52
N PRO A 32 -2.02 -9.05 21.26
CA PRO A 32 -2.10 -8.26 22.49
C PRO A 32 -2.60 -6.85 22.20
N GLU A 33 -3.30 -6.23 23.17
CA GLU A 33 -3.79 -4.86 23.00
C GLU A 33 -2.62 -3.90 22.72
N LEU A 34 -2.70 -3.23 21.57
CA LEU A 34 -1.67 -2.31 21.10
C LEU A 34 -1.87 -0.93 21.71
N THR A 35 -0.81 -0.39 22.29
CA THR A 35 -0.75 1.02 22.70
C THR A 35 -0.98 1.95 21.50
N PRO A 36 -1.48 3.19 21.70
CA PRO A 36 -1.69 4.14 20.60
C PRO A 36 -0.41 4.40 19.79
N ALA A 37 0.75 4.44 20.45
CA ALA A 37 2.04 4.57 19.78
C ALA A 37 2.39 3.37 18.88
N GLN A 38 2.06 2.15 19.30
CA GLN A 38 2.26 0.95 18.48
C GLN A 38 1.31 0.90 17.28
N ARG A 39 0.07 1.38 17.44
CA ARG A 39 -0.87 1.50 16.32
C ARG A 39 -0.36 2.49 15.26
N ASN A 40 0.17 3.63 15.68
CA ASN A 40 0.78 4.59 14.75
C ASN A 40 1.98 3.97 14.02
N LYS A 41 2.84 3.23 14.72
CA LYS A 41 3.93 2.48 14.08
C LYS A 41 3.43 1.49 13.03
N LEU A 42 2.42 0.68 13.34
CA LEU A 42 1.83 -0.24 12.36
C LEU A 42 1.22 0.48 11.15
N ARG A 43 0.60 1.64 11.38
CA ARG A 43 0.08 2.50 10.32
C ARG A 43 1.20 2.98 9.39
N HIS A 44 2.31 3.50 9.93
CA HIS A 44 3.48 3.88 9.12
C HIS A 44 4.03 2.69 8.33
N LEU A 45 4.15 1.51 8.95
CA LEU A 45 4.60 0.29 8.28
C LEU A 45 3.65 -0.13 7.14
N SER A 46 2.35 0.05 7.31
CA SER A 46 1.36 -0.22 6.26
C SER A 46 1.53 0.74 5.07
N ILE A 47 1.76 2.03 5.33
CA ILE A 47 2.05 3.04 4.30
C ILE A 47 3.29 2.64 3.48
N ILE A 48 4.36 2.17 4.12
CA ILE A 48 5.57 1.70 3.42
C ILE A 48 5.24 0.53 2.47
N SER A 49 4.44 -0.44 2.91
CA SER A 49 4.03 -1.55 2.05
C SER A 49 3.24 -1.09 0.83
N LEU A 50 2.38 -0.08 1.00
CA LEU A 50 1.63 0.50 -0.11
C LEU A 50 2.54 1.27 -1.07
N ALA A 51 3.49 2.05 -0.53
CA ALA A 51 4.46 2.81 -1.29
C ALA A 51 5.40 1.94 -2.13
N SER A 52 5.70 0.72 -1.68
CA SER A 52 6.50 -0.25 -2.45
C SER A 52 5.84 -0.65 -3.77
N ASN A 53 4.49 -0.64 -3.81
CA ASN A 53 3.73 -1.07 -4.99
C ASN A 53 3.28 0.11 -5.87
N LEU A 54 3.00 1.26 -5.27
CA LEU A 54 2.42 2.42 -5.94
C LEU A 54 3.20 3.70 -5.58
N LYS A 55 3.69 4.40 -6.60
CA LYS A 55 4.36 5.70 -6.42
C LYS A 55 3.40 6.83 -6.02
N CYS A 56 2.17 6.79 -6.53
CA CYS A 56 1.14 7.77 -6.20
C CYS A 56 0.04 7.11 -5.38
N LEU A 57 -0.09 7.52 -4.13
CA LEU A 57 -1.05 6.97 -3.18
C LEU A 57 -2.21 7.96 -2.97
N PRO A 58 -3.44 7.65 -3.43
CA PRO A 58 -4.58 8.52 -3.19
C PRO A 58 -5.03 8.44 -1.73
N TYR A 59 -5.53 9.55 -1.19
CA TYR A 59 -5.95 9.64 0.22
C TYR A 59 -7.10 8.69 0.54
N SER A 60 -8.01 8.45 -0.41
CA SER A 60 -9.13 7.50 -0.24
C SER A 60 -8.65 6.09 0.10
N LEU A 61 -7.62 5.62 -0.59
CA LEU A 61 -7.01 4.31 -0.35
C LEU A 61 -6.33 4.28 1.03
N LEU A 62 -5.58 5.33 1.36
CA LEU A 62 -4.91 5.45 2.66
C LEU A 62 -5.92 5.45 3.81
N LEU A 63 -6.98 6.26 3.73
CA LEU A 63 -8.04 6.31 4.75
C LEU A 63 -8.72 4.95 4.94
N GLN A 64 -8.98 4.22 3.85
CA GLN A 64 -9.57 2.88 3.91
C GLN A 64 -8.62 1.86 4.56
N GLN A 65 -7.33 1.86 4.19
CA GLN A 65 -6.35 0.90 4.70
C GLN A 65 -5.95 1.18 6.16
N LEU A 66 -5.97 2.44 6.57
CA LEU A 66 -5.56 2.89 7.91
C LEU A 66 -6.74 3.01 8.88
N GLU A 67 -7.96 2.79 8.39
CA GLU A 67 -9.23 2.97 9.10
C GLU A 67 -9.35 4.36 9.77
N LEU A 68 -8.89 5.38 9.05
CA LEU A 68 -8.92 6.77 9.50
C LEU A 68 -10.17 7.47 8.96
N LYS A 69 -10.80 8.30 9.81
CA LYS A 69 -11.99 9.09 9.43
C LYS A 69 -11.65 10.49 8.95
N ASN A 70 -10.47 11.00 9.35
CA ASN A 70 -10.09 12.39 9.17
C ASN A 70 -8.84 12.50 8.29
N VAL A 71 -8.89 13.42 7.33
CA VAL A 71 -7.74 13.75 6.47
C VAL A 71 -6.60 14.39 7.27
N ARG A 72 -6.94 15.19 8.29
CA ARG A 72 -5.95 15.83 9.17
C ARG A 72 -5.08 14.81 9.90
N GLU A 73 -5.70 13.78 10.47
CA GLU A 73 -4.96 12.70 11.15
C GLU A 73 -4.07 11.91 10.17
N LEU A 74 -4.52 11.74 8.92
CA LEU A 74 -3.71 11.11 7.88
C LEU A 74 -2.48 11.97 7.55
N GLU A 75 -2.66 13.28 7.39
CA GLU A 75 -1.58 14.23 7.12
C GLU A 75 -0.57 14.26 8.27
N ASP A 76 -1.04 14.31 9.52
CA ASP A 76 -0.16 14.27 10.70
C ASP A 76 0.70 12.99 10.72
N LEU A 77 0.11 11.83 10.39
CA LEU A 77 0.86 10.57 10.30
C LEU A 77 1.84 10.54 9.12
N LEU A 78 1.49 11.14 7.98
CA LEU A 78 2.40 11.24 6.83
C LEU A 78 3.56 12.17 7.15
N ILE A 79 3.29 13.29 7.80
CA ILE A 79 4.29 14.24 8.27
C ILE A 79 5.24 13.53 9.24
N ASP A 80 4.73 12.86 10.28
CA ASP A 80 5.53 12.09 11.22
C ASP A 80 6.41 11.04 10.50
N ALA A 81 5.87 10.35 9.49
CA ALA A 81 6.61 9.36 8.73
C ALA A 81 7.77 9.99 7.92
N VAL A 82 7.56 11.18 7.34
CA VAL A 82 8.61 11.94 6.66
C VAL A 82 9.65 12.43 7.66
N TYR A 83 9.22 12.94 8.81
CA TYR A 83 10.13 13.40 9.87
C TYR A 83 10.99 12.27 10.46
N CYS A 84 10.49 11.04 10.49
CA CYS A 84 11.24 9.86 10.90
C CYS A 84 12.08 9.23 9.77
N ASP A 85 12.19 9.88 8.60
CA ASP A 85 12.87 9.38 7.39
C ASP A 85 12.37 8.01 6.91
N ILE A 86 11.13 7.64 7.23
CA ILE A 86 10.53 6.35 6.85
C ILE A 86 10.09 6.38 5.38
N ILE A 87 9.52 7.50 4.97
CA ILE A 87 9.10 7.78 3.59
C ILE A 87 9.72 9.10 3.13
N GLN A 88 10.13 9.14 1.87
CA GLN A 88 10.55 10.35 1.18
C GLN A 88 9.61 10.58 0.01
N GLY A 89 9.04 11.78 -0.06
CA GLY A 89 8.02 12.10 -1.04
C GLY A 89 7.40 13.46 -0.82
N LYS A 90 6.38 13.75 -1.62
CA LYS A 90 5.65 15.02 -1.61
C LYS A 90 4.16 14.78 -1.35
N LEU A 91 3.60 15.60 -0.48
CA LEU A 91 2.16 15.65 -0.26
C LEU A 91 1.53 16.59 -1.29
N ASP A 92 0.64 16.06 -2.13
CA ASP A 92 -0.15 16.85 -3.07
C ASP A 92 -1.59 16.96 -2.55
N GLN A 93 -1.80 18.00 -1.73
CA GLN A 93 -3.09 18.34 -1.15
C GLN A 93 -4.17 18.59 -2.22
N ARG A 94 -3.77 19.15 -3.38
CA ARG A 94 -4.73 19.57 -4.43
C ARG A 94 -5.37 18.37 -5.10
N ASN A 95 -4.57 17.36 -5.41
CA ASN A 95 -5.04 16.12 -6.02
C ASN A 95 -5.37 15.03 -4.99
N GLN A 96 -5.26 15.35 -3.69
CA GLN A 96 -5.51 14.42 -2.58
C GLN A 96 -4.69 13.12 -2.70
N GLN A 97 -3.40 13.27 -2.97
CA GLN A 97 -2.48 12.16 -3.17
C GLN A 97 -1.12 12.43 -2.53
N VAL A 98 -0.40 11.37 -2.18
CA VAL A 98 1.01 11.41 -1.82
C VAL A 98 1.82 10.79 -2.95
N GLU A 99 2.85 11.50 -3.40
CA GLU A 99 3.88 10.98 -4.28
C GLU A 99 5.04 10.49 -3.42
N VAL A 100 5.38 9.21 -3.51
CA VAL A 100 6.50 8.60 -2.77
C VAL A 100 7.65 8.36 -3.73
N ASP A 101 8.78 9.00 -3.46
CA ASP A 101 10.02 8.89 -4.22
C ASP A 101 10.84 7.68 -3.76
N CYS A 102 10.96 7.52 -2.44
CA CYS A 102 11.67 6.41 -1.83
C CYS A 102 11.05 6.03 -0.48
N SER A 103 11.03 4.74 -0.20
CA SER A 103 10.57 4.20 1.08
C SER A 103 11.63 3.30 1.68
N VAL A 104 11.79 3.32 3.00
CA VAL A 104 12.71 2.41 3.70
C VAL A 104 12.25 0.95 3.52
N GLY A 105 13.19 0.07 3.19
CA GLY A 105 12.93 -1.37 3.07
C GLY A 105 12.52 -1.96 4.42
N ARG A 106 11.28 -2.46 4.51
CA ARG A 106 10.67 -2.85 5.78
C ARG A 106 11.09 -4.23 6.27
N ASP A 107 11.09 -5.21 5.37
CA ASP A 107 11.30 -6.62 5.69
C ASP A 107 12.03 -7.29 4.53
N LEU A 108 12.99 -8.17 4.83
CA LEU A 108 13.59 -9.09 3.88
C LEU A 108 13.28 -10.51 4.36
N GLY A 109 12.36 -11.19 3.69
CA GLY A 109 12.09 -12.60 3.94
C GLY A 109 13.27 -13.48 3.49
N PRO A 110 13.54 -14.61 4.16
CA PRO A 110 14.62 -15.52 3.76
C PRO A 110 14.47 -16.06 2.32
N ASN A 111 13.24 -16.04 1.78
CA ASN A 111 12.93 -16.46 0.42
C ASN A 111 12.93 -15.32 -0.62
N GLU A 112 13.13 -14.05 -0.21
CA GLU A 112 13.07 -12.89 -1.12
C GLU A 112 14.44 -12.54 -1.73
N LEU A 113 15.54 -13.01 -1.12
CA LEU A 113 16.91 -12.86 -1.64
C LEU A 113 17.09 -13.31 -3.11
N PRO A 114 16.65 -14.51 -3.53
CA PRO A 114 16.81 -14.92 -4.93
C PRO A 114 16.03 -14.01 -5.89
N ASN A 115 14.88 -13.48 -5.48
CA ASN A 115 14.09 -12.56 -6.31
C ASN A 115 14.81 -11.23 -6.51
N ILE A 116 15.44 -10.70 -5.45
CA ILE A 116 16.25 -9.47 -5.53
C ILE A 116 17.44 -9.69 -6.47
N VAL A 117 18.14 -10.83 -6.35
CA VAL A 117 19.26 -11.18 -7.24
C VAL A 117 18.80 -11.27 -8.68
N ASN A 118 17.68 -11.94 -8.97
CA ASN A 118 17.12 -12.03 -10.32
C ASN A 118 16.77 -10.64 -10.88
N THR A 119 16.10 -9.79 -10.09
CA THR A 119 15.75 -8.43 -10.50
C THR A 119 17.00 -7.60 -10.84
N LEU A 120 18.05 -7.69 -10.01
CA LEU A 120 19.32 -7.01 -10.25
C LEU A 120 20.04 -7.55 -11.49
N GLN A 121 19.98 -8.86 -11.74
CA GLN A 121 20.53 -9.48 -12.94
C GLN A 121 19.78 -9.03 -14.20
N GLU A 122 18.45 -9.02 -14.18
CA GLU A 122 17.62 -8.50 -15.27
C GLU A 122 17.94 -7.03 -15.57
N TRP A 123 18.08 -6.20 -14.52
CA TRP A 123 18.47 -4.80 -14.68
C TRP A 123 19.87 -4.67 -15.29
N SER A 124 20.82 -5.49 -14.85
CA SER A 124 22.19 -5.50 -15.38
C SER A 124 22.23 -5.89 -16.87
N VAL A 125 21.46 -6.92 -17.24
CA VAL A 125 21.33 -7.36 -18.64
C VAL A 125 20.63 -6.30 -19.48
N SER A 126 19.53 -5.71 -19.00
CA SER A 126 18.82 -4.64 -19.71
C SER A 126 19.74 -3.42 -19.94
N ALA A 127 20.56 -3.05 -18.96
CA ALA A 127 21.52 -1.96 -19.10
C ALA A 127 22.64 -2.27 -20.12
N LEU A 128 23.10 -3.53 -20.16
CA LEU A 128 24.07 -4.00 -21.16
C LEU A 128 23.46 -4.03 -22.56
N CYS A 129 22.24 -4.54 -22.72
CA CYS A 129 21.52 -4.55 -23.99
C CYS A 129 21.27 -3.13 -24.51
N ALA A 130 20.82 -2.20 -23.65
CA ALA A 130 20.65 -0.80 -24.04
C ALA A 130 21.96 -0.14 -24.48
N ARG A 131 23.10 -0.50 -23.87
CA ARG A 131 24.43 -0.01 -24.28
C ARG A 131 24.84 -0.53 -25.66
N VAL A 132 24.54 -1.79 -25.98
CA VAL A 132 24.87 -2.37 -27.30
C VAL A 132 24.08 -1.68 -28.43
N SER A 133 22.85 -1.22 -28.16
CA SER A 133 22.03 -0.49 -29.15
C SER A 133 22.57 0.89 -29.52
N TYR A 134 23.32 1.55 -28.63
CA TYR A 134 23.93 2.85 -28.89
C TYR A 134 25.30 2.78 -29.58
N GLN A 135 25.85 1.56 -29.75
CA GLN A 135 27.07 1.32 -30.48
C GLN A 135 26.74 0.84 -31.91
N SER A 136 26.06 1.67 -32.70
CA SER A 136 26.07 1.47 -34.16
C SER A 136 27.42 1.94 -34.70
N PRO A 137 28.16 1.10 -35.47
CA PRO A 137 29.50 1.43 -35.91
C PRO A 137 29.46 2.55 -36.95
N ALA A 138 30.39 3.50 -36.82
CA ALA A 138 30.81 4.35 -37.92
C ALA A 138 31.61 3.53 -38.94
#